data_AF-A0A939CBE0-F1
#
_entry.id   AF-A0A939CBE0-F1
#
_cell.length_a   1.000
_cell.length_b   1.000
_cell.length_c   1.000
_cell.angle_alpha   90.00
_cell.angle_beta   90.00
_cell.angle_gamma   90.00
#
_symmetry.space_group_name_H-M   'P 1'
#
loop_
_entity.id
_entity.type
_entity.pdbx_description
1 polymer ?
#
loop_
_entity_poly.entity_id
_entity_poly.type
_entity_poly.pdbx_seq_one_letter_code
_entity_poly.pdbx_strand_id
1 'polypeptide(L)'
;IIHGAANAMYLGKVIQWNSKDPRAAERYAYVAKEILHLPGETNEELIAALVQKIRDLNDQLNIPQSIKDYANGGVKVDAENPQMVSEEEFLAKLPEIAANAETDACTPENPRETKAADFEKILKACYYDTDIDF
;
A
#
# COMPACT_ATOMS: atom_id res chain seq x y z
N ILE A 1 -1.58 -1.44 -14.53
CA ILE A 1 -0.44 -1.16 -13.61
C ILE A 1 0.47 -2.39 -13.60
N ILE A 2 1.79 -2.21 -13.67
CA ILE A 2 2.76 -3.31 -13.60
C ILE A 2 2.75 -3.91 -12.18
N HIS A 3 2.77 -5.24 -12.05
CA HIS A 3 2.62 -5.95 -10.76
C HIS A 3 3.55 -5.42 -9.65
N GLY A 4 4.85 -5.28 -9.93
CA GLY A 4 5.81 -4.77 -8.94
C GLY A 4 5.54 -3.33 -8.50
N ALA A 5 5.10 -2.47 -9.42
CA ALA A 5 4.75 -1.08 -9.10
C ALA A 5 3.45 -0.99 -8.28
N ALA A 6 2.46 -1.82 -8.58
CA ALA A 6 1.24 -1.93 -7.77
C ALA A 6 1.60 -2.33 -6.32
N ASN A 7 2.39 -3.39 -6.14
CA ASN A 7 2.81 -3.84 -4.81
C ASN A 7 3.58 -2.76 -4.06
N ALA A 8 4.50 -2.05 -4.74
CA ALA A 8 5.29 -0.97 -4.15
C ALA A 8 4.42 0.19 -3.62
N MET A 9 3.37 0.57 -4.36
CA MET A 9 2.41 1.59 -3.93
C MET A 9 1.52 1.10 -2.76
N TYR A 10 1.18 -0.18 -2.74
CA TYR A 10 0.22 -0.72 -1.76
C TYR A 10 0.88 -1.09 -0.43
N LEU A 11 2.14 -1.53 -0.47
CA LEU A 11 2.80 -2.21 0.65
C LEU A 11 2.76 -1.39 1.95
N GLY A 12 3.07 -0.09 1.89
CA GLY A 12 3.02 0.77 3.07
C GLY A 12 1.62 0.83 3.69
N LYS A 13 0.57 0.97 2.85
CA LYS A 13 -0.83 1.03 3.30
C LYS A 13 -1.29 -0.31 3.85
N VAL A 14 -0.94 -1.42 3.21
CA VAL A 14 -1.28 -2.77 3.70
C VAL A 14 -0.58 -3.09 5.01
N ILE A 15 0.67 -2.63 5.22
CA ILE A 15 1.35 -2.74 6.53
C ILE A 15 0.58 -1.97 7.60
N GLN A 16 0.14 -0.73 7.33
CA GLN A 16 -0.66 0.05 8.28
C GLN A 16 -1.99 -0.64 8.61
N TRP A 17 -2.69 -1.18 7.60
CA TRP A 17 -3.93 -1.96 7.77
C TRP A 17 -3.72 -3.20 8.63
N ASN A 18 -2.72 -4.01 8.29
CA ASN A 18 -2.45 -5.27 9.00
C ASN A 18 -1.93 -5.03 10.42
N SER A 19 -1.26 -3.91 10.67
CA SER A 19 -0.74 -3.55 12.00
C SER A 19 -1.83 -3.25 13.04
N LYS A 20 -3.11 -3.24 12.66
CA LYS A 20 -4.21 -3.27 13.64
C LYS A 20 -4.40 -4.65 14.28
N ASP A 21 -3.88 -5.73 13.68
CA ASP A 21 -3.68 -7.00 14.36
C ASP A 21 -2.38 -6.92 15.20
N PRO A 22 -2.44 -7.10 16.53
CA PRO A 22 -1.26 -6.98 17.40
C PRO A 22 -0.10 -7.91 17.01
N ARG A 23 -0.39 -9.12 16.52
CA ARG A 23 0.64 -10.09 16.12
C ARG A 23 1.36 -9.63 14.86
N ALA A 24 0.65 -8.99 13.93
CA ALA A 24 1.25 -8.42 12.74
C ALA A 24 2.07 -7.16 13.09
N ALA A 25 1.55 -6.31 13.97
CA ALA A 25 2.27 -5.13 14.46
C ALA A 25 3.63 -5.50 15.07
N GLU A 26 3.66 -6.48 15.97
CA GLU A 26 4.90 -6.99 16.58
C GLU A 26 5.89 -7.52 15.52
N ARG A 27 5.40 -8.23 14.50
CA ARG A 27 6.26 -8.76 13.43
C ARG A 27 6.83 -7.66 12.54
N TYR A 28 6.03 -6.66 12.18
CA TYR A 28 6.52 -5.52 11.40
C TYR A 28 7.51 -4.67 12.20
N ALA A 29 7.24 -4.43 13.49
CA ALA A 29 8.16 -3.75 14.39
C ALA A 29 9.48 -4.52 14.55
N TYR A 30 9.43 -5.85 14.66
CA TYR A 30 10.62 -6.70 14.65
C TYR A 30 11.44 -6.54 13.36
N VAL A 31 10.80 -6.58 12.19
CA VAL A 31 11.50 -6.35 10.91
C VAL A 31 12.16 -4.97 10.87
N ALA A 32 11.43 -3.94 11.30
CA ALA A 32 11.95 -2.58 11.36
C ALA A 32 13.19 -2.47 12.26
N LYS A 33 13.12 -3.02 13.48
CA LYS A 33 14.16 -2.89 14.51
C LYS A 33 15.34 -3.83 14.31
N GLU A 34 15.06 -5.12 14.16
CA GLU A 34 16.08 -6.17 14.24
C GLU A 34 16.70 -6.50 12.87
N ILE A 35 15.98 -6.26 11.77
CA ILE A 35 16.46 -6.60 10.42
C ILE A 35 16.95 -5.36 9.68
N LEU A 36 16.21 -4.26 9.77
CA LEU A 36 16.51 -3.03 9.04
C LEU A 36 17.17 -1.95 9.91
N HIS A 37 17.23 -2.17 11.24
CA HIS A 37 17.83 -1.24 12.21
C HIS A 37 17.30 0.19 12.10
N LEU A 38 15.98 0.31 11.90
CA LEU A 38 15.27 1.58 11.83
C LEU A 38 15.08 2.18 13.23
N PRO A 39 15.04 3.52 13.36
CA PRO A 39 14.81 4.18 14.64
C PRO A 39 13.37 3.98 15.12
N GLY A 40 13.20 3.86 16.44
CA GLY A 40 11.89 3.75 17.10
C GLY A 40 11.95 2.86 18.35
N GLU A 41 11.15 3.19 19.35
CA GLU A 41 11.09 2.44 20.62
C GLU A 41 9.76 1.71 20.80
N THR A 42 8.67 2.25 20.23
CA THR A 42 7.37 1.58 20.22
C THR A 42 7.09 0.88 18.90
N ASN A 43 6.14 -0.07 18.89
CA ASN A 43 5.71 -0.73 17.66
C ASN A 43 5.19 0.30 16.65
N GLU A 44 4.43 1.30 17.10
CA GLU A 44 3.88 2.36 16.25
C GLU A 44 4.98 3.17 15.57
N GLU A 45 6.02 3.59 16.32
CA GLU A 45 7.17 4.33 15.78
C GLU A 45 7.95 3.49 14.77
N LEU A 46 8.20 2.21 15.09
CA LEU A 46 8.93 1.29 14.24
C LEU A 46 8.18 0.96 12.94
N ILE A 47 6.86 0.78 13.02
CA ILE A 47 6.00 0.56 11.85
C ILE A 47 5.96 1.82 10.98
N ALA A 48 5.83 3.00 11.58
CA ALA A 48 5.90 4.26 10.85
C ALA A 48 7.25 4.42 10.13
N ALA A 49 8.36 4.10 10.81
CA ALA A 49 9.70 4.10 10.21
C ALA A 49 9.82 3.09 9.05
N LEU A 50 9.23 1.90 9.18
CA LEU A 50 9.19 0.90 8.11
C LEU A 50 8.42 1.39 6.89
N VAL A 51 7.23 1.97 7.09
CA VAL A 51 6.42 2.56 6.01
C VAL A 51 7.19 3.68 5.34
N GLN A 52 7.84 4.56 6.11
CA GLN A 52 8.66 5.64 5.56
C GLN A 52 9.84 5.08 4.74
N LYS A 53 10.52 4.04 5.24
CA LYS A 53 11.62 3.39 4.50
C LYS A 53 11.17 2.85 3.15
N ILE A 54 9.96 2.27 3.07
CA ILE A 54 9.37 1.80 1.80
C ILE A 54 9.09 2.98 0.87
N ARG A 55 8.54 4.08 1.37
CA ARG A 55 8.31 5.30 0.57
C ARG A 55 9.62 5.87 0.03
N ASP A 56 10.66 5.94 0.85
CA ASP A 56 11.98 6.41 0.43
C ASP A 56 12.57 5.52 -0.68
N LEU A 57 12.36 4.20 -0.61
CA LEU A 57 12.78 3.26 -1.65
C LEU A 57 11.98 3.46 -2.95
N ASN A 58 10.67 3.70 -2.85
CA ASN A 58 9.86 4.03 -4.03
C ASN A 58 10.40 5.28 -4.72
N ASP A 59 10.74 6.34 -3.96
CA ASP A 59 11.30 7.56 -4.52
C ASP A 59 12.68 7.35 -5.17
N GLN A 60 13.56 6.56 -4.53
CA GLN A 60 14.88 6.21 -5.09
C GLN A 60 14.76 5.41 -6.39
N LEU A 61 13.73 4.59 -6.53
CA LEU A 61 13.46 3.78 -7.71
C LEU A 61 12.56 4.49 -8.74
N ASN A 62 12.21 5.75 -8.49
CA ASN A 62 11.28 6.54 -9.30
C ASN A 62 9.90 5.88 -9.51
N ILE A 63 9.45 5.14 -8.50
CA ILE A 63 8.12 4.55 -8.44
C ILE A 63 7.18 5.60 -7.81
N PRO A 64 5.99 5.84 -8.38
CA PRO A 64 4.98 6.73 -7.78
C PRO A 64 4.51 6.18 -6.41
N GLN A 65 4.05 7.07 -5.53
CA GLN A 65 3.52 6.67 -4.21
C GLN A 65 2.04 6.27 -4.24
N SER A 66 1.38 6.44 -5.39
CA SER A 66 -0.07 6.33 -5.50
C SER A 66 -0.51 5.96 -6.90
N ILE A 67 -1.71 5.37 -7.02
CA ILE A 67 -2.29 5.03 -8.32
C ILE A 67 -2.60 6.30 -9.14
N LYS A 68 -3.02 7.39 -8.50
CA LYS A 68 -3.32 8.66 -9.20
C LYS A 68 -2.06 9.26 -9.85
N ASP A 69 -0.88 9.03 -9.27
CA ASP A 69 0.40 9.58 -9.75
C ASP A 69 1.16 8.58 -10.65
N TYR A 70 0.52 7.49 -11.05
CA TYR A 70 1.10 6.44 -11.89
C TYR A 70 0.84 6.69 -13.38
N ALA A 71 1.90 6.64 -14.18
CA ALA A 71 1.86 6.70 -15.63
C ALA A 71 2.33 5.39 -16.30
N ASN A 72 2.06 5.27 -17.60
CA ASN A 72 2.44 4.07 -18.34
C ASN A 72 3.95 3.78 -18.25
N GLY A 73 4.34 2.51 -18.18
CA GLY A 73 5.74 2.13 -18.00
C GLY A 73 6.24 2.11 -16.54
N GLY A 74 5.40 2.44 -15.56
CA GLY A 74 5.76 2.32 -14.14
C GLY A 74 6.44 3.56 -13.56
N VAL A 75 6.28 4.70 -14.23
CA VAL A 75 6.92 5.98 -13.87
C VAL A 75 5.90 6.94 -13.25
N LYS A 76 6.41 8.03 -12.69
CA LYS A 76 5.61 9.14 -12.17
C LYS A 76 4.96 9.93 -13.30
N VAL A 77 3.79 10.52 -13.03
CA VAL A 77 3.10 11.41 -13.97
C VAL A 77 3.92 12.69 -14.21
N ASP A 78 4.07 13.07 -15.48
CA ASP A 78 4.66 14.32 -15.94
C ASP A 78 4.02 14.79 -17.27
N ALA A 79 4.62 15.77 -17.95
CA ALA A 79 4.06 16.33 -19.19
C ALA A 79 4.09 15.34 -20.37
N GLU A 80 5.05 14.41 -20.36
CA GLU A 80 5.25 13.40 -21.40
C GLU A 80 4.54 12.07 -21.05
N ASN A 81 4.30 11.82 -19.76
CA ASN A 81 3.75 10.60 -19.21
C ASN A 81 2.45 10.91 -18.43
N PRO A 82 1.28 10.99 -19.12
CA PRO A 82 0.02 11.31 -18.47
C PRO A 82 -0.44 10.18 -17.54
N GLN A 83 -1.32 10.54 -16.60
CA GLN A 83 -1.97 9.62 -15.67
C GLN A 83 -2.57 8.41 -16.40
N MET A 84 -2.24 7.20 -15.94
CA MET A 84 -2.75 5.96 -16.54
C MET A 84 -4.21 5.67 -16.16
N VAL A 85 -4.58 5.94 -14.90
CA VAL A 85 -5.90 5.59 -14.36
C VAL A 85 -6.56 6.85 -13.80
N SER A 86 -7.60 7.32 -14.49
CA SER A 86 -8.39 8.47 -14.01
C SER A 86 -9.17 8.10 -12.74
N GLU A 87 -9.58 9.12 -11.99
CA GLU A 87 -10.38 8.92 -10.77
C GLU A 87 -11.74 8.30 -11.11
N GLU A 88 -12.35 8.73 -12.22
CA GLU A 88 -13.61 8.18 -12.72
C GLU A 88 -13.49 6.68 -13.02
N GLU A 89 -12.45 6.27 -13.75
CA GLU A 89 -12.22 4.85 -14.04
C GLU A 89 -11.93 4.05 -12.77
N PHE A 90 -11.12 4.61 -11.86
CA PHE A 90 -10.82 3.99 -10.58
C PHE A 90 -12.09 3.74 -9.77
N LEU A 91 -12.91 4.77 -9.56
CA LEU A 91 -14.15 4.67 -8.78
C LEU A 91 -15.17 3.74 -9.44
N ALA A 92 -15.26 3.73 -10.77
CA ALA A 92 -16.16 2.84 -11.50
C ALA A 92 -15.80 1.36 -11.33
N LYS A 93 -14.50 1.03 -11.31
CA LYS A 93 -13.99 -0.35 -11.18
C LYS A 93 -13.74 -0.79 -9.74
N LEU A 94 -13.70 0.14 -8.79
CA LEU A 94 -13.37 -0.12 -7.39
C LEU A 94 -14.18 -1.27 -6.76
N PRO A 95 -15.53 -1.33 -6.90
CA PRO A 95 -16.31 -2.40 -6.26
C PRO A 95 -15.97 -3.80 -6.84
N GLU A 96 -15.75 -3.89 -8.15
CA GLU A 96 -15.38 -5.14 -8.82
C GLU A 96 -14.00 -5.61 -8.40
N ILE A 97 -13.01 -4.71 -8.39
CA ILE A 97 -11.64 -5.02 -7.96
C ILE A 97 -11.62 -5.48 -6.49
N ALA A 98 -12.39 -4.82 -5.62
CA ALA A 98 -12.47 -5.17 -4.21
C ALA A 98 -13.13 -6.54 -3.98
N ALA A 99 -14.21 -6.86 -4.71
CA ALA A 99 -14.86 -8.17 -4.66
C ALA A 99 -13.92 -9.29 -5.15
N ASN A 100 -13.19 -9.03 -6.25
CA ASN A 100 -12.22 -9.98 -6.78
C ASN A 100 -11.07 -10.22 -5.79
N ALA A 101 -10.57 -9.15 -5.14
CA ALA A 101 -9.51 -9.24 -4.14
C ALA A 101 -9.93 -10.06 -2.90
N GLU A 102 -11.18 -9.95 -2.45
CA GLU A 102 -11.69 -10.79 -1.35
C GLU A 102 -11.63 -12.30 -1.69
N THR A 103 -11.86 -12.64 -2.96
CA THR A 103 -11.84 -14.03 -3.43
C THR A 103 -10.49 -14.50 -3.95
N ASP A 104 -9.46 -13.65 -3.92
CA ASP A 104 -8.13 -14.01 -4.37
C ASP A 104 -7.53 -15.11 -3.48
N ALA A 105 -6.81 -16.04 -4.09
CA ALA A 105 -6.23 -17.18 -3.40
C ALA A 105 -5.19 -16.79 -2.33
N CYS A 106 -4.68 -15.56 -2.33
CA CYS A 106 -3.71 -15.05 -1.36
C CYS A 106 -4.34 -14.33 -0.15
N THR A 107 -5.64 -14.03 -0.22
CA THR A 107 -6.33 -13.26 0.82
C THR A 107 -6.52 -14.05 2.13
N PRO A 108 -6.80 -15.37 2.13
CA PRO A 108 -6.90 -16.16 3.36
C PRO A 108 -5.63 -16.15 4.22
N GLU A 109 -4.46 -15.90 3.63
CA GLU A 109 -3.17 -15.84 4.30
C GLU A 109 -2.88 -14.48 4.95
N ASN A 110 -3.70 -13.45 4.67
CA ASN A 110 -3.52 -12.12 5.25
C ASN A 110 -3.78 -12.17 6.77
N PRO A 111 -2.92 -11.58 7.62
CA PRO A 111 -3.03 -11.72 9.08
C PRO A 111 -4.30 -11.11 9.68
N ARG A 112 -4.88 -10.12 8.99
CA ARG A 112 -6.15 -9.47 9.32
C ARG A 112 -7.21 -9.89 8.30
N GLU A 113 -8.33 -10.46 8.75
CA GLU A 113 -9.46 -10.74 7.87
C GLU A 113 -9.87 -9.46 7.14
N THR A 114 -9.97 -9.52 5.82
CA THR A 114 -10.21 -8.37 4.95
C THR A 114 -11.36 -8.71 4.01
N LYS A 115 -12.42 -7.91 4.03
CA LYS A 115 -13.60 -8.06 3.15
C LYS A 115 -13.56 -7.03 2.01
N ALA A 116 -14.42 -7.19 1.02
CA ALA A 116 -14.52 -6.24 -0.09
C ALA A 116 -14.64 -4.78 0.39
N ALA A 117 -15.45 -4.51 1.42
CA ALA A 117 -15.60 -3.17 1.97
C ALA A 117 -14.30 -2.59 2.58
N ASP A 118 -13.40 -3.44 3.09
CA ASP A 118 -12.09 -3.03 3.59
C ASP A 118 -11.13 -2.80 2.43
N PHE A 119 -11.12 -3.68 1.43
CA PHE A 119 -10.35 -3.50 0.20
C PHE A 119 -10.72 -2.19 -0.50
N GLU A 120 -11.99 -1.80 -0.56
CA GLU A 120 -12.39 -0.52 -1.13
C GLU A 120 -11.73 0.68 -0.42
N LYS A 121 -11.66 0.65 0.92
CA LYS A 121 -11.03 1.72 1.70
C LYS A 121 -9.52 1.73 1.50
N ILE A 122 -8.88 0.56 1.53
CA ILE A 122 -7.43 0.41 1.32
C ILE A 122 -7.05 0.88 -0.09
N LEU A 123 -7.79 0.45 -1.12
CA LEU A 123 -7.56 0.86 -2.51
C LEU A 123 -7.75 2.37 -2.69
N LYS A 124 -8.75 2.98 -2.03
CA LYS A 124 -8.89 4.44 -2.01
C LYS A 124 -7.68 5.11 -1.37
N ALA A 125 -7.16 4.58 -0.26
CA ALA A 125 -5.92 5.09 0.34
C ALA A 125 -4.71 4.97 -0.59
N CYS A 126 -4.59 3.86 -1.34
CA CYS A 126 -3.57 3.68 -2.37
C CYS A 126 -3.76 4.62 -3.58
N TYR A 127 -5.00 5.00 -3.89
CA TYR A 127 -5.28 5.96 -4.97
C TYR A 127 -4.94 7.39 -4.56
N TYR A 128 -5.39 7.84 -3.38
CA TYR A 128 -5.24 9.22 -2.94
C TYR A 128 -3.93 9.52 -2.20
N ASP A 129 -3.15 8.49 -1.85
CA ASP A 129 -1.99 8.54 -0.94
C ASP A 129 -2.34 9.05 0.46
N THR A 130 -3.39 8.48 1.06
CA THR A 130 -3.77 8.79 2.45
C THR A 130 -3.34 7.67 3.38
N ASP A 131 -3.08 7.98 4.65
CA ASP A 131 -2.78 6.95 5.65
C ASP A 131 -4.00 6.10 6.00
N ILE A 132 -3.76 4.91 6.55
CA ILE A 132 -4.80 4.02 7.07
C ILE A 132 -5.02 4.29 8.56
N ASP A 133 -6.16 4.88 8.91
CA ASP A 133 -6.57 5.18 10.29
C ASP A 133 -7.66 4.23 10.85
N PHE A 134 -8.15 3.29 10.04
CA PHE A 134 -9.25 2.37 10.33
C PHE A 134 -8.86 0.88 10.48
#